data_AF-A0A1J5RFY5-F1
#
_entry.id   AF-A0A1J5RFY5-F1
#
_cell.length_a   1.000
_cell.length_b   1.000
_cell.length_c   1.000
_cell.angle_alpha   90.00
_cell.angle_beta   90.00
_cell.angle_gamma   90.00
#
_symmetry.space_group_name_H-M   'P 1'
#
loop_
_entity.id
_entity.type
_entity.pdbx_description
1 polymer ?
#
loop_
_entity_poly.entity_id
_entity_poly.type
_entity_poly.pdbx_seq_one_letter_code
_entity_poly.pdbx_strand_id
1 'polypeptide(L)'
;MTKNHRLEEIRANMGLTQSEMCARMGIPLRTYTRYASGERPPSVEALEALARMDIDLHWLITGQGNMYRTAAPAHPPSSLDEDLMGQIAEAVAQPQAFGVLPPREQGRLIARLYNEIALAGLRSREEVTGAVRLAAVQFRHR
;
A
#
# COMPACT_ATOMS: atom_id res chain seq x y z
N MET A 1 -1.26 31.96 -11.39
CA MET A 1 -2.29 31.04 -10.87
C MET A 1 -1.79 29.62 -11.11
N THR A 2 -1.43 28.93 -10.03
CA THR A 2 -0.88 27.58 -10.04
C THR A 2 -1.98 26.61 -10.44
N LYS A 3 -1.92 26.09 -11.67
CA LYS A 3 -2.81 25.01 -12.14
C LYS A 3 -2.73 23.84 -11.16
N ASN A 4 -3.86 23.21 -10.86
CA ASN A 4 -3.91 21.96 -10.12
C ASN A 4 -3.53 20.82 -11.08
N HIS A 5 -2.22 20.68 -11.33
CA HIS A 5 -1.66 19.79 -12.35
C HIS A 5 -2.13 18.34 -12.19
N ARG A 6 -2.38 17.86 -10.96
CA ARG A 6 -2.77 16.48 -10.69
C ARG A 6 -4.14 16.09 -11.24
N LEU A 7 -5.11 17.01 -11.26
CA LEU A 7 -6.42 16.72 -11.88
C LEU A 7 -6.30 16.57 -13.40
N GLU A 8 -5.46 17.40 -14.01
CA GLU A 8 -5.17 17.29 -15.44
C GLU A 8 -4.35 16.02 -15.75
N GLU A 9 -3.44 15.61 -14.87
CA GLU A 9 -2.71 14.34 -14.98
C GLU A 9 -3.65 13.13 -14.90
N ILE A 10 -4.60 13.12 -13.96
CA ILE A 10 -5.62 12.06 -13.87
C ILE A 10 -6.39 11.97 -15.18
N ARG A 11 -6.92 13.10 -15.66
CA ARG A 11 -7.71 13.15 -16.90
C ARG A 11 -6.88 12.68 -18.11
N ALA A 12 -5.63 13.14 -18.22
CA ALA A 12 -4.74 12.75 -19.31
C ALA A 12 -4.38 11.27 -19.26
N ASN A 13 -4.13 10.72 -18.06
CA ASN A 13 -3.82 9.31 -17.88
C ASN A 13 -5.01 8.40 -18.25
N MET A 14 -6.24 8.86 -18.01
CA MET A 14 -7.46 8.18 -18.44
C MET A 14 -7.79 8.37 -19.94
N GLY A 15 -7.04 9.22 -20.66
CA GLY A 15 -7.30 9.51 -22.07
C GLY A 15 -8.61 10.24 -22.33
N LEU A 16 -9.17 10.94 -21.33
CA LEU A 16 -10.49 11.56 -21.41
C LEU A 16 -10.41 13.04 -21.81
N THR A 17 -11.41 13.51 -22.54
CA THR A 17 -11.70 14.94 -22.68
C THR A 17 -12.24 15.52 -21.37
N GLN A 18 -12.24 16.85 -21.22
CA GLN A 18 -12.82 17.47 -20.03
C GLN A 18 -14.31 17.16 -19.88
N SER A 19 -15.06 17.12 -20.97
CA SER A 19 -16.50 16.81 -20.96
C SER A 19 -16.76 15.37 -20.49
N GLU A 20 -15.96 14.40 -20.94
CA GLU A 20 -16.08 13.00 -20.51
C GLU A 20 -15.72 12.84 -19.04
N MET A 21 -14.66 13.52 -18.57
CA MET A 21 -14.29 13.53 -17.16
C MET A 21 -15.43 14.11 -16.31
N CYS A 22 -16.04 15.20 -16.74
CA CYS A 22 -17.17 15.84 -16.07
C CYS A 22 -18.39 14.91 -16.00
N ALA A 23 -18.72 14.22 -17.10
CA ALA A 23 -19.80 13.25 -17.14
C ALA A 23 -19.55 12.08 -16.16
N ARG A 24 -18.31 11.61 -16.08
CA ARG A 24 -17.92 10.52 -15.17
C ARG A 24 -17.92 10.94 -13.70
N MET A 25 -17.51 12.17 -13.42
CA MET A 25 -17.56 12.75 -12.07
C MET A 25 -18.96 13.21 -11.66
N GLY A 26 -19.88 13.40 -12.61
CA GLY A 26 -21.21 13.95 -12.35
C GLY A 26 -21.20 15.44 -12.00
N ILE A 27 -20.24 16.21 -12.53
CA ILE A 27 -20.10 17.65 -12.23
C ILE A 27 -20.16 18.51 -13.50
N PRO A 28 -20.57 19.79 -13.41
CA PRO A 28 -20.52 20.71 -14.55
C PRO A 28 -19.09 21.02 -15.00
N LEU A 29 -18.91 21.24 -16.31
CA LEU A 29 -17.61 21.61 -16.91
C LEU A 29 -16.97 22.82 -16.23
N ARG A 30 -17.76 23.86 -15.96
CA ARG A 30 -17.30 25.07 -15.27
C ARG A 30 -16.74 24.75 -13.87
N THR A 31 -17.33 23.80 -13.17
CA THR A 31 -16.86 23.37 -11.84
C THR A 31 -15.51 22.66 -11.97
N TYR A 32 -15.39 21.73 -12.92
CA TYR A 32 -14.13 21.06 -13.21
C TYR A 32 -13.01 22.04 -13.59
N THR A 33 -13.28 23.01 -14.47
CA THR A 33 -12.28 24.01 -14.89
C THR A 33 -11.74 24.82 -13.71
N ARG A 34 -12.61 25.19 -12.75
CA ARG A 34 -12.19 25.91 -11.52
C ARG A 34 -11.33 25.05 -10.59
N TYR A 35 -11.57 23.74 -10.56
CA TYR A 35 -10.73 22.80 -9.83
C TYR A 35 -9.37 22.63 -10.50
N ALA A 36 -9.36 22.40 -11.81
CA ALA A 36 -8.14 22.20 -12.59
C ALA A 36 -7.25 23.46 -12.65
N SER A 37 -7.84 24.65 -12.62
CA SER A 37 -7.10 25.90 -12.54
C SER A 37 -6.54 26.23 -11.15
N GLY A 38 -6.95 25.49 -10.11
CA GLY A 38 -6.61 25.77 -8.73
C GLY A 38 -7.36 26.98 -8.14
N GLU A 39 -8.33 27.56 -8.86
CA GLU A 39 -9.15 28.68 -8.37
C GLU A 39 -10.00 28.26 -7.17
N ARG A 40 -10.45 27.00 -7.15
CA ARG A 40 -11.22 26.44 -6.04
C ARG A 40 -10.76 25.01 -5.75
N PRO A 41 -10.66 24.58 -4.48
CA PRO A 41 -10.44 23.18 -4.16
C PRO A 41 -11.66 22.32 -4.56
N PRO A 42 -11.44 21.04 -4.95
CA PRO A 42 -12.52 20.07 -5.14
C PRO A 42 -13.42 19.98 -3.90
N SER A 43 -14.72 19.84 -4.09
CA SER A 43 -15.65 19.56 -2.99
C SER A 43 -15.55 18.09 -2.55
N VAL A 44 -16.16 17.75 -1.41
CA VAL A 44 -16.21 16.38 -0.90
C VAL A 44 -16.83 15.44 -1.94
N GLU A 45 -17.92 15.85 -2.59
CA GLU A 45 -18.61 15.06 -3.61
C GLU A 45 -17.72 14.79 -4.83
N ALA A 46 -16.89 15.77 -5.22
CA ALA A 46 -15.92 15.60 -6.30
C ALA A 46 -14.79 14.64 -5.89
N LEU A 47 -14.34 14.69 -4.63
CA LEU A 47 -13.35 13.76 -4.10
C LEU A 47 -13.91 12.33 -4.02
N GLU A 48 -15.17 12.15 -3.62
CA GLU A 48 -15.86 10.85 -3.62
C GLU A 48 -16.00 10.30 -5.05
N ALA A 49 -16.31 11.14 -6.03
CA ALA A 49 -16.34 10.74 -7.42
C ALA A 49 -14.97 10.24 -7.91
N LEU A 50 -13.88 10.95 -7.57
CA LEU A 50 -12.52 10.52 -7.89
C LEU A 50 -12.15 9.21 -7.19
N ALA A 51 -12.51 9.04 -5.92
CA ALA A 51 -12.27 7.81 -5.17
C ALA A 51 -13.01 6.60 -5.77
N ARG A 52 -14.23 6.79 -6.28
CA ARG A 52 -14.98 5.76 -7.04
C ARG A 52 -14.33 5.40 -8.38
N MET A 53 -13.47 6.26 -8.91
CA MET A 53 -12.65 6.01 -10.10
C MET A 53 -11.27 5.43 -9.75
N ASP A 54 -11.14 4.87 -8.54
CA ASP A 54 -9.91 4.29 -7.99
C ASP A 54 -8.72 5.25 -7.89
N ILE A 55 -8.96 6.57 -7.88
CA ILE A 55 -7.92 7.56 -7.60
C ILE A 55 -7.60 7.57 -6.10
N ASP A 56 -6.31 7.59 -5.79
CA ASP A 56 -5.82 7.75 -4.44
C ASP A 56 -5.87 9.25 -4.03
N LEU A 57 -6.70 9.55 -3.03
CA LEU A 57 -6.88 10.92 -2.54
C LEU A 57 -5.64 11.44 -1.79
N HIS A 58 -4.85 10.56 -1.17
CA HIS A 58 -3.58 10.95 -0.58
C HIS A 58 -2.63 11.45 -1.67
N TRP A 59 -2.47 10.69 -2.77
CA TRP A 59 -1.67 11.14 -3.91
C TRP A 59 -2.19 12.45 -4.51
N LEU A 60 -3.51 12.60 -4.67
CA LEU A 60 -4.09 13.83 -5.21
C LEU A 60 -3.74 15.06 -4.35
N ILE A 61 -3.69 14.92 -3.03
CA ILE A 61 -3.45 16.04 -2.09
C ILE A 61 -1.95 16.27 -1.86
N THR A 62 -1.17 15.22 -1.61
CA THR A 62 0.24 15.32 -1.23
C THR A 62 1.19 15.20 -2.41
N GLY A 63 0.79 14.49 -3.47
CA GLY A 63 1.65 14.10 -4.59
C GLY A 63 2.57 12.93 -4.26
N GLN A 64 2.39 12.28 -3.11
CA GLN A 64 3.18 11.13 -2.68
C GLN A 64 2.40 9.84 -2.91
N GLY A 65 3.11 8.75 -3.20
CA GLY A 65 2.48 7.46 -3.51
C GLY A 65 2.06 7.32 -4.98
N ASN A 66 1.05 6.50 -5.24
CA ASN A 66 0.56 6.19 -6.58
C ASN A 66 -0.75 6.94 -6.90
N MET A 67 -0.93 7.33 -8.16
CA MET A 67 -2.16 8.03 -8.63
C MET A 67 -3.42 7.21 -8.42
N TYR A 68 -3.34 5.91 -8.70
CA TYR A 68 -4.42 4.97 -8.46
C TYR A 68 -4.19 4.28 -7.13
N ARG A 69 -5.29 3.96 -6.44
CA ARG A 69 -5.25 2.98 -5.37
C ARG A 69 -4.74 1.69 -6.00
N THR A 70 -3.50 1.32 -5.72
CA THR A 70 -3.12 -0.08 -5.78
C THR A 70 -4.16 -0.79 -4.94
N ALA A 71 -4.79 -1.84 -5.48
CA ALA A 71 -5.58 -2.72 -4.65
C ALA A 71 -4.70 -3.07 -3.45
N ALA A 72 -5.02 -2.50 -2.28
CA ALA A 72 -4.52 -3.06 -1.06
C ALA A 72 -4.80 -4.56 -1.20
N PRO A 73 -3.83 -5.45 -0.91
CA PRO A 73 -4.10 -6.88 -0.97
C PRO A 73 -5.46 -7.09 -0.31
N ALA A 74 -6.35 -7.85 -0.94
CA ALA A 74 -7.77 -7.94 -0.60
C ALA A 74 -8.06 -8.45 0.84
N HIS A 75 -7.03 -8.52 1.68
CA HIS A 75 -7.10 -8.72 3.10
C HIS A 75 -6.98 -7.34 3.79
N PRO A 76 -7.94 -6.97 4.65
CA PRO A 76 -7.64 -5.94 5.64
C PRO A 76 -6.34 -6.34 6.37
N PRO A 77 -5.52 -5.39 6.86
CA PRO A 77 -4.31 -5.69 7.65
C PRO A 77 -4.61 -6.37 9.01
N SER A 78 -5.75 -7.03 9.16
CA SER A 78 -6.27 -7.62 10.39
C SER A 78 -6.35 -9.14 10.38
N SER A 79 -6.14 -9.83 9.25
CA SER A 79 -5.99 -11.29 9.26
C SER A 79 -4.51 -11.63 9.13
N LEU A 80 -4.00 -12.25 10.18
CA LEU A 80 -2.69 -12.87 10.17
C LEU A 80 -2.66 -13.96 9.09
N ASP A 81 -1.64 -13.98 8.24
CA ASP A 81 -1.39 -15.09 7.33
C ASP A 81 -0.92 -16.28 8.18
N GLU A 82 -1.86 -17.19 8.47
CA GLU A 82 -1.65 -18.34 9.35
C GLU A 82 -0.56 -19.28 8.83
N ASP A 83 -0.47 -19.44 7.49
CA ASP A 83 0.52 -20.30 6.85
C ASP A 83 1.93 -19.68 6.94
N LEU A 84 2.05 -18.38 6.69
CA LEU A 84 3.31 -17.67 6.87
C LEU A 84 3.75 -17.69 8.34
N MET A 85 2.82 -17.46 9.27
CA MET A 85 3.11 -17.52 10.70
C MET A 85 3.59 -18.92 11.12
N GLY A 86 2.95 -19.97 10.63
CA GLY A 86 3.36 -21.35 10.89
C GLY A 86 4.78 -21.64 10.40
N GLN A 87 5.11 -21.19 9.18
CA GLN A 87 6.45 -21.35 8.61
C GLN A 87 7.53 -20.61 9.42
N ILE A 88 7.25 -19.37 9.83
CA ILE A 88 8.20 -18.59 10.65
C ILE A 88 8.35 -19.22 12.04
N ALA A 89 7.26 -19.65 12.67
CA ALA A 89 7.29 -20.29 13.97
C ALA A 89 8.08 -21.61 13.95
N GLU A 90 7.86 -22.45 12.92
CA GLU A 90 8.62 -23.69 12.72
C GLU A 90 10.11 -23.40 12.53
N ALA A 91 10.46 -22.42 11.70
CA ALA A 91 11.85 -22.05 11.44
C ALA A 91 12.54 -21.46 12.68
N VAL A 92 11.85 -20.66 13.50
CA VAL A 92 12.38 -20.11 14.76
C VAL A 92 12.50 -21.18 15.86
N ALA A 93 11.62 -22.19 15.85
CA ALA A 93 11.68 -23.31 16.79
C ALA A 93 12.88 -24.24 16.55
N GLN A 94 13.52 -24.18 15.37
CA GLN A 94 14.71 -24.97 15.07
C GLN A 94 15.94 -24.43 15.82
N PRO A 95 16.50 -25.16 16.80
CA PRO A 95 17.60 -24.66 17.63
C PRO A 95 18.89 -24.39 16.83
N GLN A 96 19.03 -25.01 15.66
CA GLN A 96 20.18 -24.86 14.76
C GLN A 96 20.21 -23.50 14.05
N ALA A 97 19.05 -22.84 13.92
CA ALA A 97 18.90 -21.55 13.26
C ALA A 97 19.19 -20.39 14.23
N PHE A 98 18.54 -20.39 15.40
CA PHE A 98 18.54 -19.25 16.33
C PHE A 98 19.01 -19.57 17.77
N GLY A 99 19.40 -20.82 18.05
CA GLY A 99 19.69 -21.27 19.42
C GLY A 99 18.42 -21.52 20.25
N VAL A 100 18.61 -21.86 21.52
CA VAL A 100 17.49 -22.02 22.47
C VAL A 100 17.12 -20.64 23.03
N LEU A 101 16.05 -20.06 22.49
CA LEU A 101 15.53 -18.77 22.94
C LEU A 101 14.39 -18.96 23.94
N PRO A 102 14.27 -18.10 24.98
CA PRO A 102 13.10 -18.07 25.85
C PRO A 102 11.80 -17.86 25.05
N PRO A 103 10.65 -18.45 25.47
CA PRO A 103 9.38 -18.36 24.71
C PRO A 103 8.94 -16.93 24.36
N ARG A 104 9.21 -15.97 25.26
CA ARG A 104 8.92 -14.55 25.02
C ARG A 104 9.79 -13.92 23.92
N GLU A 105 11.04 -14.33 23.82
CA GLU A 105 11.96 -13.83 22.79
C GLU A 105 11.70 -14.48 21.45
N GLN A 106 11.34 -15.78 21.44
CA GLN A 106 10.83 -16.47 20.25
C GLN A 106 9.60 -15.75 19.69
N GLY A 107 8.60 -15.45 20.52
CA GLY A 107 7.42 -14.71 20.08
C GLY A 107 7.73 -13.32 19.51
N ARG A 108 8.69 -12.60 20.10
CA ARG A 108 9.14 -11.30 19.58
C ARG A 108 9.84 -11.42 18.23
N LEU A 109 10.68 -12.43 18.06
CA LEU A 109 11.39 -12.68 16.81
C LEU A 109 10.41 -13.06 15.70
N ILE A 110 9.49 -13.99 15.98
CA ILE A 110 8.44 -14.40 15.05
C ILE A 110 7.62 -13.20 14.57
N ALA A 111 7.18 -12.33 15.48
CA ALA A 111 6.40 -11.14 15.12
C ALA A 111 7.20 -10.15 14.24
N ARG A 112 8.50 -9.97 14.52
CA ARG A 112 9.37 -9.11 13.70
C ARG A 112 9.53 -9.66 12.29
N LEU A 113 9.88 -10.94 12.18
CA LEU A 113 10.05 -11.60 10.87
C LEU A 113 8.76 -11.59 10.07
N TYR A 114 7.61 -11.80 10.73
CA TYR A 114 6.30 -11.71 10.08
C TYR A 114 6.07 -10.34 9.47
N ASN A 115 6.31 -9.26 10.25
CA ASN A 115 6.14 -7.90 9.74
C ASN A 115 7.11 -7.58 8.59
N GLU A 116 8.38 -7.98 8.69
CA GLU A 116 9.37 -7.76 7.63
C GLU A 116 9.00 -8.49 6.33
N ILE A 117 8.59 -9.75 6.43
CA ILE A 117 8.25 -10.59 5.27
C ILE A 117 6.91 -10.16 4.65
N ALA A 118 5.90 -9.85 5.48
CA ALA A 118 4.62 -9.34 5.03
C ALA A 118 4.77 -8.00 4.29
N LEU A 119 5.64 -7.11 4.78
CA LEU A 119 5.95 -5.84 4.11
C LEU A 119 6.74 -6.02 2.81
N ALA A 120 7.61 -7.04 2.74
CA ALA A 120 8.36 -7.36 1.53
C ALA A 120 7.50 -8.02 0.44
N GLY A 121 6.29 -8.48 0.78
CA GLY A 121 5.35 -9.07 -0.18
C GLY A 121 5.82 -10.39 -0.78
N LEU A 122 6.71 -11.11 -0.09
CA LEU A 122 7.21 -12.42 -0.51
C LEU A 122 6.06 -13.42 -0.54
N ARG A 123 5.98 -14.26 -1.58
CA ARG A 123 4.82 -15.12 -1.82
C ARG A 123 5.15 -16.61 -1.91
N SER A 124 6.43 -16.97 -1.95
CA SER A 124 6.84 -18.37 -2.02
C SER A 124 7.47 -18.86 -0.72
N ARG A 125 7.24 -20.14 -0.40
CA ARG A 125 7.82 -20.82 0.76
C ARG A 125 9.36 -20.76 0.77
N GLU A 126 9.98 -20.78 -0.40
CA GLU A 126 11.43 -20.68 -0.56
C GLU A 126 11.95 -19.28 -0.21
N GLU A 127 11.28 -18.22 -0.66
CA GLU A 127 11.62 -16.84 -0.32
C GLU A 127 11.48 -16.59 1.19
N VAL A 128 10.40 -17.09 1.81
CA VAL A 128 10.16 -16.97 3.25
C VAL A 128 11.26 -17.69 4.03
N THR A 129 11.58 -18.93 3.66
CA THR A 129 12.64 -19.72 4.32
C THR A 129 14.01 -19.06 4.14
N GLY A 130 14.29 -18.50 2.96
CA GLY A 130 15.51 -17.74 2.68
C GLY A 130 15.61 -16.49 3.54
N ALA A 131 14.54 -15.70 3.62
CA ALA A 131 14.47 -14.48 4.42
C ALA A 131 14.67 -14.77 5.93
N VAL A 132 14.01 -15.80 6.47
CA VAL A 132 14.18 -16.21 7.86
C VAL A 132 15.61 -16.65 8.16
N ARG A 133 16.24 -17.41 7.24
CA ARG A 133 17.66 -17.81 7.39
C ARG A 133 18.60 -16.62 7.35
N LEU A 134 18.39 -15.66 6.45
CA LEU A 134 19.20 -14.44 6.37
C LEU A 134 19.09 -13.62 7.67
N ALA A 135 17.87 -13.49 8.20
CA ALA A 135 17.66 -12.83 9.49
C ALA A 135 18.34 -13.60 10.65
N ALA A 136 18.37 -14.93 10.62
CA ALA A 136 19.10 -15.75 11.59
C ALA A 136 20.61 -15.51 11.59
N VAL A 137 21.21 -15.34 10.39
CA VAL A 137 22.63 -15.01 10.25
C VAL A 137 22.90 -13.62 10.83
N GLN A 138 22.06 -12.63 10.52
CA GLN A 138 22.21 -11.27 11.05
C GLN A 138 22.03 -11.19 12.56
N PHE A 139 21.15 -12.04 13.13
CA PHE A 139 20.93 -12.13 14.57
C PHE A 139 22.17 -12.64 15.32
N ARG A 140 22.94 -13.58 14.74
CA ARG A 140 24.19 -14.09 15.36
C ARG A 140 25.32 -13.06 15.42
N HIS A 141 25.23 -11.99 14.65
CA HIS A 141 26.26 -10.95 14.57
C HIS A 141 25.92 -9.69 15.38
N ARG A 142 24.87 -9.73 16.20
CA ARG A 142 24.52 -8.68 17.17
C ARG A 142 24.63 -9.21 18.59
#